data_AF-X1V2E5-F1
#
_entry.id   AF-X1V2E5-F1
#
_cell.length_a   1.000
_cell.length_b   1.000
_cell.length_c   1.000
_cell.angle_alpha   90.00
_cell.angle_beta   90.00
_cell.angle_gamma   90.00
#
_symmetry.space_group_name_H-M   'P 1'
#
loop_
_entity.id
_entity.type
_entity.pdbx_description
1 polymer ?
#
loop_
_entity_poly.entity_id
_entity_poly.type
_entity_poly.pdbx_seq_one_letter_code
_entity_poly.pdbx_strand_id
1 'polypeptide(L)' 'MDIEYNKEEVREKFKDLFEHSLDLIYVNDLYGNFLDANELTLISLGYERK' A
#
# COMPACT_ATOMS: atom_id res chain seq x y z
N MET A 1 -25.46 11.02 6.61
CA MET A 1 -24.38 11.98 6.32
C MET A 1 -23.43 11.23 5.41
N ASP A 2 -23.62 11.36 4.10
CA ASP A 2 -22.76 10.70 3.13
C ASP A 2 -21.39 11.36 3.21
N ILE A 3 -20.41 10.64 3.76
CA ILE A 3 -19.03 11.09 3.71
C ILE A 3 -18.63 10.97 2.24
N GLU A 4 -18.47 12.09 1.56
CA GLU A 4 -17.95 12.15 0.21
C GLU A 4 -16.51 11.61 0.24
N TYR A 5 -16.36 10.34 -0.15
CA TYR A 5 -15.08 9.65 -0.10
C TYR A 5 -14.22 10.07 -1.29
N ASN A 6 -13.32 11.02 -1.05
CA ASN A 6 -12.31 11.41 -2.03
C ASN A 6 -11.07 10.50 -1.92
N LYS A 7 -10.92 9.61 -2.90
CA LYS A 7 -9.78 8.68 -2.99
C LYS A 7 -8.43 9.39 -3.08
N GLU A 8 -8.37 10.52 -3.78
CA GLU A 8 -7.13 11.26 -4.01
C GLU A 8 -6.68 11.94 -2.72
N GLU A 9 -7.60 12.56 -1.98
CA GLU A 9 -7.30 13.19 -0.69
C GLU A 9 -6.77 12.17 0.33
N VAL A 10 -7.42 11.00 0.40
CA VAL A 10 -6.98 9.90 1.27
C VAL A 10 -5.61 9.39 0.83
N ARG A 11 -5.40 9.20 -0.48
CA ARG A 11 -4.11 8.73 -1.00
C ARG A 11 -2.97 9.66 -0.63
N GLU A 12 -3.12 10.96 -0.86
CA GLU A 12 -2.10 11.95 -0.51
C GLU A 12 -1.83 11.98 1.00
N LYS A 13 -2.87 11.90 1.84
CA LYS A 13 -2.72 11.86 3.30
C LYS A 13 -1.91 10.66 3.82
N PHE A 14 -2.02 9.52 3.16
CA PHE A 14 -1.38 8.27 3.60
C PHE A 14 -0.15 7.88 2.77
N LYS A 15 0.20 8.66 1.74
CA LYS A 15 1.30 8.36 0.82
C LYS A 15 2.62 8.17 1.56
N ASP A 16 3.03 9.17 2.34
CA ASP A 16 4.31 9.13 3.07
C ASP A 16 4.33 7.99 4.09
N LEU A 17 3.21 7.72 4.76
CA LEU A 17 3.08 6.58 5.68
C LEU A 17 3.29 5.26 4.93
N PHE A 18 2.67 5.09 3.77
CA PHE A 18 2.82 3.87 2.99
C PHE A 18 4.25 3.72 2.45
N GLU A 19 4.79 4.77 1.82
CA GLU A 19 6.10 4.75 1.17
C GLU A 19 7.27 4.64 2.15
N HIS A 20 7.17 5.22 3.35
CA HIS A 20 8.28 5.34 4.30
C HIS A 20 8.09 4.62 5.63
N SER A 21 7.01 3.85 5.80
CA SER A 21 6.87 3.00 6.98
C SER A 21 7.98 1.95 7.06
N LEU A 22 8.44 1.69 8.28
CA LEU A 22 9.37 0.60 8.60
C LEU A 22 8.65 -0.75 8.75
N ASP A 23 7.32 -0.76 8.77
CA ASP A 23 6.52 -1.96 8.73
C ASP A 23 6.40 -2.52 7.31
N LEU A 24 6.29 -3.84 7.21
CA LEU A 24 5.99 -4.49 5.94
C LEU A 24 4.49 -4.33 5.65
N ILE A 25 4.15 -3.44 4.73
CA ILE A 25 2.77 -3.17 4.32
C ILE A 25 2.53 -3.74 2.93
N TYR A 26 1.51 -4.59 2.81
CA TYR A 26 1.02 -5.12 1.54
C TYR A 26 -0.48 -5.40 1.58
N VAL A 27 -1.07 -5.46 0.39
CA VAL A 27 -2.45 -5.86 0.16
C VAL A 27 -2.43 -7.07 -0.75
N ASN A 28 -3.16 -8.12 -0.38
CA ASN A 28 -3.38 -9.29 -1.22
C ASN A 28 -4.86 -9.52 -1.50
N ASP A 29 -5.16 -10.22 -2.60
CA ASP A 29 -6.50 -10.73 -2.86
C ASP A 29 -6.85 -11.93 -1.96
N LEU A 30 -8.07 -12.45 -2.09
CA LEU A 30 -8.53 -13.60 -1.30
C LEU A 30 -7.79 -14.91 -1.64
N TYR A 31 -7.01 -14.95 -2.71
CA TYR A 31 -6.21 -16.08 -3.14
C TYR A 31 -4.73 -15.93 -2.75
N GLY A 32 -4.35 -14.83 -2.09
CA GLY A 32 -2.99 -14.55 -1.64
C GLY A 32 -2.10 -13.89 -2.70
N ASN A 33 -2.65 -13.45 -3.84
CA ASN A 33 -1.87 -12.71 -4.82
C ASN A 33 -1.65 -11.27 -4.34
N PHE A 34 -0.40 -10.78 -4.40
CA PHE A 34 -0.10 -9.39 -4.08
C PHE A 34 -0.77 -8.43 -5.07
N LEU A 35 -1.49 -7.46 -4.51
CA LEU A 35 -2.13 -6.35 -5.23
C LEU A 35 -1.28 -5.09 -5.14
N ASP A 36 -0.69 -4.82 -3.97
CA ASP A 36 0.24 -3.73 -3.76
C ASP A 36 1.12 -4.00 -2.53
N ALA A 37 2.27 -3.34 -2.47
CA ALA A 37 3.18 -3.41 -1.34
C ALA A 37 4.04 -2.15 -1.28
N ASN A 38 4.46 -1.74 -0.08
CA ASN A 38 5.45 -0.68 0.05
C ASN A 38 6.85 -1.16 -0.36
N GLU A 39 7.76 -0.20 -0.58
CA GLU A 39 9.11 -0.49 -1.07
C GLU A 39 9.88 -1.43 -0.14
N LEU A 40 9.76 -1.23 1.16
CA LEU A 40 10.41 -2.08 2.16
C LEU A 40 9.93 -3.54 2.07
N THR A 41 8.64 -3.77 1.82
CA THR A 41 8.10 -5.13 1.63
C THR A 41 8.67 -5.80 0.39
N LEU A 42 8.72 -5.09 -0.74
CA LEU A 42 9.27 -5.62 -1.98
C LEU A 42 10.73 -6.05 -1.79
N ILE A 43 11.56 -5.16 -1.22
CA ILE A 43 12.96 -5.44 -0.93
C ILE A 43 13.11 -6.61 0.05
N SER A 44 12.36 -6.61 1.16
CA SER A 44 12.49 -7.62 2.23
C SER A 44 12.09 -9.02 1.76
N LEU A 45 11.10 -9.09 0.86
CA LEU A 45 10.59 -10.36 0.32
C LEU A 45 11.24 -10.78 -1.00
N GLY A 46 12.11 -9.94 -1.59
CA GLY A 46 12.83 -10.24 -2.84
C GLY A 46 11.97 -10.12 -4.10
N TYR A 47 10.96 -9.24 -4.08
CA TYR A 47 10.10 -8.95 -5.23
C TYR A 47 10.47 -7.61 -5.88
N GLU A 48 10.28 -7.52 -7.19
CA GLU A 48 10.35 -6.26 -7.94
C GLU A 48 8.94 -5.86 -8.40
N ARG A 49 8.69 -4.55 -8.45
CA ARG A 49 7.43 -4.04 -9.02
C ARG A 49 7.45 -4.26 -10.53
N LYS A 50 6.41 -4.91 -11.06
CA LYS A 50 6.19 -5.07 -12.50
C LYS A 50 5.49 -3.87 -13.12
#